data_AF-A0A3M3JQ92-F1
#
_entry.id   AF-A0A3M3JQ92-F1
#
_cell.length_a   1.000
_cell.length_b   1.000
_cell.length_c   1.000
_cell.angle_alpha   90.00
_cell.angle_beta   90.00
_cell.angle_gamma   90.00
#
_symmetry.space_group_name_H-M   'P 1'
#
loop_
_entity.id
_entity.type
_entity.pdbx_description
1 polymer ?
#
loop_
_entity_poly.entity_id
_entity_poly.type
_entity_poly.pdbx_seq_one_letter_code
_entity_poly.pdbx_strand_id
1 'polypeptide(L)' 'MVAIKPITDQEPNTNLVINTNRHTYLLELKLVTRAADMTYALRFTYPEPPKKTGDVRRDPGNPCDGPVQNGPYQKRS' A
#
# COMPACT_ATOMS: atom_id res chain seq x y z
N MET A 1 4.15 -20.50 -6.04
CA MET A 1 4.71 -20.31 -7.40
C MET A 1 3.69 -20.84 -8.38
N VAL A 2 3.39 -20.09 -9.45
CA VAL A 2 2.46 -20.52 -10.51
C VAL A 2 3.27 -20.62 -11.79
N ALA A 3 3.20 -21.77 -12.45
CA ALA A 3 3.80 -21.97 -13.76
C ALA A 3 2.71 -21.78 -14.82
N ILE A 4 2.99 -20.95 -15.82
CA ILE A 4 2.07 -20.68 -16.92
C ILE A 4 2.76 -21.13 -18.20
N LYS A 5 2.10 -22.02 -18.94
CA LYS A 5 2.53 -22.45 -20.27
C LYS A 5 1.29 -22.59 -21.15
N PRO A 6 1.29 -22.01 -22.36
CA PRO A 6 0.20 -22.23 -23.31
C PRO A 6 0.15 -23.71 -23.73
N ILE A 7 -1.06 -24.26 -23.83
CA ILE A 7 -1.29 -25.65 -24.25
C ILE A 7 -1.28 -25.77 -25.78
N THR A 8 -1.66 -24.69 -26.47
CA THR A 8 -1.74 -24.59 -27.93
C THR A 8 -1.13 -23.27 -28.39
N ASP A 9 -0.70 -23.22 -29.64
CA ASP A 9 -0.24 -22.03 -30.36
C ASP A 9 -1.37 -21.33 -31.13
N GLN A 10 -2.56 -21.93 -31.18
CA GLN A 10 -3.76 -21.32 -31.75
C GLN A 10 -4.40 -20.38 -30.73
N GLU A 11 -4.42 -19.09 -31.04
CA GLU A 11 -5.00 -18.03 -30.21
C GLU A 11 -4.56 -18.06 -28.71
N PRO A 12 -3.24 -18.09 -28.43
CA PRO A 12 -2.72 -18.27 -27.06
C PRO A 12 -2.79 -17.01 -26.20
N ASN A 13 -3.11 -15.87 -26.80
CA ASN A 13 -3.07 -14.56 -26.15
C ASN A 13 -4.34 -14.35 -25.33
N THR A 14 -4.17 -14.10 -24.03
CA THR A 14 -5.32 -13.95 -23.13
C THR A 14 -4.96 -13.14 -21.91
N ASN A 15 -5.98 -12.75 -21.14
CA ASN A 15 -5.81 -12.05 -19.88
C ASN A 15 -5.90 -13.04 -18.71
N LEU A 16 -5.07 -12.83 -17.69
CA LEU A 16 -5.11 -13.55 -16.43
C LEU A 16 -5.34 -12.56 -15.29
N VAL A 17 -6.37 -12.82 -14.50
CA VAL A 17 -6.66 -12.06 -13.28
C VAL A 17 -6.37 -12.93 -12.07
N ILE A 18 -5.51 -12.43 -11.18
CA ILE A 18 -5.25 -13.05 -9.89
C ILE A 18 -5.80 -12.11 -8.82
N ASN A 19 -6.81 -12.58 -8.10
CA ASN A 19 -7.39 -11.83 -7.00
C ASN A 19 -6.98 -12.46 -5.67
N THR A 20 -6.30 -11.70 -4.84
CA THR A 20 -5.91 -12.10 -3.48
C THR A 20 -6.64 -11.23 -2.47
N ASN A 21 -6.52 -11.54 -1.19
CA ASN A 21 -7.08 -10.73 -0.12
C ASN A 21 -6.52 -9.30 -0.04
N ARG A 22 -5.34 -9.01 -0.62
CA ARG A 22 -4.67 -7.70 -0.51
C ARG A 22 -4.42 -6.99 -1.83
N HIS A 23 -4.28 -7.74 -2.92
CA HIS A 23 -3.92 -7.21 -4.23
C HIS A 23 -4.68 -7.93 -5.35
N THR A 24 -4.96 -7.19 -6.41
CA THR A 24 -5.49 -7.72 -7.66
C THR A 24 -4.44 -7.50 -8.74
N TYR A 25 -4.08 -8.56 -9.46
CA TYR A 25 -3.13 -8.51 -10.56
C TYR A 25 -3.87 -8.73 -11.86
N LEU A 26 -3.68 -7.83 -12.81
CA LEU A 26 -4.14 -7.95 -14.19
C LEU A 26 -2.91 -8.20 -15.06
N LEU A 27 -2.81 -9.39 -15.63
CA LEU A 27 -1.70 -9.83 -16.45
C LEU A 27 -2.19 -10.08 -17.87
N GLU A 28 -1.51 -9.52 -18.86
CA GLU A 28 -1.69 -9.89 -20.26
C GLU A 28 -0.67 -10.95 -20.63
N LEU A 29 -1.15 -12.12 -21.06
CA LEU A 29 -0.31 -13.23 -21.49
C LEU A 29 -0.19 -13.18 -23.01
N LYS A 30 1.06 -13.19 -23.49
CA LYS A 30 1.39 -13.27 -24.92
C LYS A 30 2.26 -14.47 -25.19
N LEU A 31 1.97 -15.18 -26.28
CA LEU A 31 2.95 -16.11 -26.85
C LEU A 31 3.96 -15.31 -27.66
N VAL A 32 5.24 -15.47 -27.32
CA VAL A 32 6.37 -14.85 -28.03
C VAL A 32 7.24 -15.94 -28.64
N THR A 33 7.80 -15.68 -29.82
CA THR A 33 8.63 -16.64 -30.56
C THR A 33 10.12 -16.45 -30.32
N ARG A 34 10.56 -15.23 -29.98
CA ARG A 34 11.96 -14.91 -29.70
C ARG A 34 12.26 -15.17 -28.22
N ALA A 35 13.31 -15.94 -27.95
CA ALA A 35 13.74 -16.24 -26.57
C ALA A 35 14.09 -14.99 -25.75
N ALA A 36 14.59 -13.94 -26.40
CA ALA A 36 14.92 -12.67 -25.75
C ALA A 36 13.68 -11.94 -25.17
N ASP A 37 12.49 -12.19 -25.72
CA ASP A 37 11.24 -11.58 -25.26
C ASP A 37 10.53 -12.46 -24.21
N MET A 38 11.04 -13.67 -23.95
CA MET A 38 10.44 -14.59 -22.98
C MET A 38 10.70 -14.15 -21.54
N THR A 39 9.63 -14.11 -20.75
CA THR A 39 9.75 -13.90 -19.30
C THR A 39 9.81 -15.26 -18.58
N TYR A 40 11.00 -15.64 -18.10
CA TYR A 40 11.20 -16.90 -17.36
C TYR A 40 10.65 -16.83 -15.92
N ALA A 41 10.72 -15.65 -15.30
CA ALA A 41 10.22 -15.42 -13.95
C ALA A 41 9.69 -14.00 -13.83
N LEU A 42 8.46 -13.88 -13.33
CA LEU A 42 7.86 -12.61 -12.95
C LEU A 42 7.70 -12.58 -11.43
N ARG A 43 8.29 -11.57 -10.79
CA ARG A 43 8.23 -11.36 -9.33
C ARG A 43 7.85 -9.93 -9.02
N PHE A 44 6.90 -9.78 -8.11
CA PHE A 44 6.53 -8.49 -7.55
C PHE A 44 7.29 -8.26 -6.24
N THR A 45 7.90 -7.09 -6.12
CA THR A 45 8.48 -6.59 -4.88
C THR A 45 7.60 -5.46 -4.38
N TYR A 46 7.06 -5.61 -3.17
CA TYR A 46 6.19 -4.60 -2.58
C TYR A 46 7.02 -3.57 -1.83
N PRO A 47 6.73 -2.27 -2.00
CA PRO A 47 7.38 -1.25 -1.20
C PRO A 47 7.01 -1.41 0.28
N GLU A 48 7.88 -0.94 1.16
CA GLU A 48 7.54 -0.82 2.57
C GLU A 48 6.34 0.12 2.74
N PRO A 49 5.42 -0.18 3.68
CA PRO A 49 4.34 0.73 4.00
C PRO A 49 4.91 2.12 4.35
N PRO A 50 4.27 3.21 3.90
CA PRO A 50 4.72 4.54 4.27
C PRO A 50 4.76 4.63 5.80
N LYS A 51 5.87 5.16 6.34
CA LYS A 51 5.97 5.44 7.77
C LYS A 51 4.76 6.26 8.16
N LYS A 52 4.00 5.79 9.15
CA LYS A 52 2.93 6.59 9.74
C LYS A 52 3.57 7.92 10.13
N THR A 53 3.10 9.02 9.53
CA THR A 53 3.39 10.35 10.05
C THR A 53 2.96 10.28 11.50
N GLY A 54 3.93 10.24 12.42
CA GLY A 54 3.64 10.21 13.84
C GLY A 54 2.64 11.32 14.09
N ASP A 55 1.52 10.99 14.74
CA ASP A 55 0.55 11.99 15.14
C ASP A 55 1.36 13.15 15.71
N VAL A 56 1.36 14.30 15.03
CA VAL A 56 1.94 15.51 15.58
C VAL A 56 1.02 15.77 16.75
N ARG A 57 1.39 15.20 17.91
CA ARG A 57 0.86 15.57 19.20
C ARG A 57 1.13 17.06 19.21
N ARG A 58 0.09 17.85 18.94
CA ARG A 58 0.13 19.28 19.25
C ARG A 58 0.51 19.27 20.71
N ASP A 59 1.75 19.60 20.99
CA ASP A 59 2.22 19.78 22.35
C ASP A 59 1.25 20.81 22.93
N PRO A 60 0.34 20.40 23.85
CA PRO A 60 -0.59 21.34 24.43
C PRO A 60 0.29 22.17 25.33
N GLY A 61 0.82 23.27 24.79
CA GLY A 61 1.81 24.12 25.44
C GLY A 61 1.42 24.34 26.89
N ASN A 62 2.43 24.38 27.76
CA ASN A 62 2.28 24.40 29.21
C ASN A 62 1.07 25.26 29.63
N PRO A 63 0.00 24.65 30.18
CA PRO A 63 -1.22 25.38 30.53
C PRO A 63 -0.99 26.43 31.65
N CYS A 64 0.21 26.46 32.22
CA CYS A 64 0.65 27.38 33.25
C CYS A 64 1.47 28.59 32.73
N ASP A 65 1.70 28.72 31.41
CA ASP A 65 2.48 29.84 30.81
C ASP A 65 1.64 31.11 30.52
N GLY A 66 0.40 31.18 31.00
CA GLY A 66 -0.44 32.39 30.95
C GLY A 66 -0.26 33.29 32.18
N PRO A 67 -0.57 34.60 32.09
CA PRO A 67 -0.57 35.47 33.26
C PRO A 67 -1.53 34.91 34.31
N VAL A 68 -1.01 34.62 35.51
CA VAL A 68 -1.77 34.06 36.63
C VAL A 68 -2.90 35.01 37.00
N GLN A 69 -4.12 34.71 36.54
CA GLN A 69 -5.32 35.41 37.00
C GLN A 69 -5.73 34.83 38.35
N ASN A 70 -5.10 35.32 39.42
CA ASN A 70 -5.56 35.09 40.79
C ASN A 70 -6.84 35.92 41.04
N GLY A 71 -7.97 35.45 40.51
CA GLY A 71 -9.29 35.97 40.86
C GLY A 71 -9.75 35.43 42.22
N PRO A 72 -10.56 36.18 42.98
CA PRO A 72 -11.09 35.71 44.25
C PRO A 72 -11.95 34.44 44.05
N TYR A 73 -11.71 33.44 44.89
CA TYR A 73 -12.42 32.16 44.86
C TYR A 73 -13.93 32.37 45.08
N GLN A 74 -14.74 32.10 44.06
CA GLN A 74 -16.20 32.07 44.20
C GLN A 74 -16.65 30.66 44.61
N LYS A 75 -17.02 30.50 45.89
CA LYS A 75 -17.83 29.34 46.31
C LYS A 75 -19.21 29.46 45.67
N ARG A 76 -19.64 28.44 44.94
CA ARG A 76 -21.06 28.28 44.58
C ARG A 76 -21.85 27.90 45.83
N SER A 77 -22.85 28.72 46.15
CA SER A 77 -23.96 28.38 47.05
C SER A 77 -24.92 27.40 46.37
#